data_AF-A0A6A8APS9-F1
#
_entry.id   AF-A0A6A8APS9-F1
#
_cell.length_a   1.000
_cell.length_b   1.000
_cell.length_c   1.000
_cell.angle_alpha   90.00
_cell.angle_beta   90.00
_cell.angle_gamma   90.00
#
_symmetry.space_group_name_H-M   'P 1'
#
loop_
_entity.id
_entity.type
_entity.pdbx_description
1 polymer ?
#
loop_
_entity_poly.entity_id
_entity_poly.type
_entity_poly.pdbx_seq_one_letter_code
_entity_poly.pdbx_strand_id
1 'polypeptide(L)'
;MPEMKELWLTPKALPSIPVEAEVICPDVVAGRTLKDVKSLEVYVGNETHSLADFFEVEGELAEQAAEQMIVVDGTCQTVKYIGAKMTAG
;
A
#
# COMPACT_ATOMS: atom_id res chain seq x y z
N MET A 1 -21.60 7.08 11.84
CA MET A 1 -21.02 6.62 10.57
C MET A 1 -19.58 6.29 10.91
N PRO A 2 -19.12 5.04 10.75
CA PRO A 2 -17.72 4.73 11.07
C PRO A 2 -16.83 5.63 10.21
N GLU A 3 -15.90 6.34 10.85
CA GLU A 3 -14.95 7.22 10.18
C GLU A 3 -13.94 6.33 9.46
N MET A 4 -14.18 6.07 8.17
CA MET A 4 -13.18 5.37 7.36
C MET A 4 -11.95 6.27 7.21
N LYS A 5 -10.77 5.71 7.49
CA LYS A 5 -9.51 6.38 7.29
C LYS A 5 -9.02 6.08 5.88
N GLU A 6 -8.77 7.14 5.13
CA GLU A 6 -8.31 7.03 3.74
C GLU A 6 -6.78 7.10 3.69
N LEU A 7 -6.19 6.09 3.07
CA LEU A 7 -4.78 6.03 2.73
C LEU A 7 -4.65 6.18 1.22
N TRP A 8 -4.00 7.25 0.81
CA TRP A 8 -3.74 7.59 -0.58
C TRP A 8 -2.35 7.07 -0.99
N LEU A 9 -2.33 6.28 -2.05
CA LEU A 9 -1.14 5.69 -2.65
C LEU A 9 -1.00 6.19 -4.08
N THR A 10 -0.06 7.10 -4.30
CA THR A 10 0.20 7.67 -5.62
C THR A 10 1.47 7.04 -6.20
N PRO A 11 1.38 6.19 -7.24
CA PRO A 11 2.56 5.64 -7.90
C PRO A 11 3.39 6.76 -8.53
N LYS A 12 4.70 6.75 -8.29
CA LYS A 12 5.66 7.72 -8.82
C LYS A 12 6.23 7.26 -10.16
N ALA A 13 7.43 6.69 -10.14
CA ALA A 13 8.09 6.12 -11.30
C ALA A 13 8.12 4.60 -11.13
N LEU A 14 7.13 3.92 -11.69
CA LEU A 14 7.10 2.46 -11.66
C LEU A 14 8.17 1.89 -12.61
N PRO A 15 8.96 0.91 -12.16
CA PRO A 15 9.95 0.25 -12.99
C PRO A 15 9.27 -0.60 -14.08
N SER A 16 10.05 -0.94 -15.11
CA SER A 16 9.59 -1.89 -16.14
C SER A 16 9.43 -3.31 -15.60
N ILE A 17 10.12 -3.62 -14.50
CA ILE A 17 9.99 -4.89 -13.78
C ILE A 17 8.73 -4.81 -12.89
N PRO A 18 7.91 -5.86 -12.84
CA PRO A 18 6.73 -5.85 -11.97
C PRO A 18 7.10 -5.67 -10.50
N VAL A 19 6.36 -4.80 -9.81
CA VAL A 19 6.48 -4.57 -8.37
C VAL A 19 5.46 -5.45 -7.65
N GLU A 20 5.94 -6.34 -6.81
CA GLU A 20 5.10 -7.19 -5.96
C GLU A 20 4.83 -6.45 -4.65
N ALA A 21 3.62 -5.93 -4.54
CA ALA A 21 3.19 -5.07 -3.44
C ALA A 21 2.08 -5.74 -2.62
N GLU A 22 2.32 -6.97 -2.16
CA GLU A 22 1.39 -7.71 -1.29
C GLU A 22 1.10 -6.98 0.03
N VAL A 23 2.03 -6.10 0.41
CA VAL A 23 1.95 -5.23 1.59
C VAL A 23 0.90 -4.12 1.47
N ILE A 24 0.40 -3.82 0.25
CA ILE A 24 -0.71 -2.89 0.02
C ILE A 24 -2.02 -3.64 0.33
N CYS A 25 -2.30 -3.79 1.61
CA CYS A 25 -3.48 -4.49 2.11
C CYS A 25 -3.99 -3.79 3.37
N PRO A 26 -5.32 -3.54 3.51
CA PRO A 26 -5.90 -2.94 4.71
C PRO A 26 -5.46 -3.65 6.00
N ASP A 27 -5.45 -4.98 5.99
CA ASP A 27 -4.97 -5.81 7.10
C ASP A 27 -3.52 -5.57 7.51
N VAL A 28 -2.65 -5.22 6.56
CA VAL A 28 -1.22 -5.00 6.82
C VAL A 28 -0.97 -3.57 7.31
N VAL A 29 -1.71 -2.60 6.77
CA VAL A 29 -1.51 -1.17 7.09
C VAL A 29 -2.28 -0.72 8.33
N ALA A 30 -3.42 -1.35 8.65
CA ALA A 30 -4.20 -1.02 9.83
C ALA A 30 -3.40 -1.23 11.12
N GLY A 31 -3.52 -0.29 12.06
CA GLY A 31 -2.80 -0.28 13.33
C GLY A 31 -1.30 0.06 13.21
N ARG A 32 -0.80 0.36 12.01
CA ARG A 32 0.59 0.82 11.79
C ARG A 32 0.67 2.33 11.68
N THR A 33 1.89 2.85 11.64
CA THR A 33 2.14 4.26 11.33
C THR A 33 2.49 4.46 9.85
N LEU A 34 2.27 5.66 9.32
CA LEU A 34 2.65 6.00 7.94
C LEU A 34 4.13 5.73 7.66
N LYS A 35 4.99 5.90 8.67
CA LYS A 35 6.42 5.63 8.55
C LYS A 35 6.69 4.14 8.37
N ASP A 36 5.98 3.29 9.11
CA ASP A 36 6.09 1.84 8.97
C ASP A 36 5.58 1.40 7.60
N VAL A 37 4.44 1.94 7.15
CA VAL A 37 3.87 1.65 5.82
C VAL A 37 4.83 2.04 4.70
N LYS A 38 5.47 3.21 4.81
CA LYS A 38 6.51 3.67 3.88
C LYS A 38 7.72 2.74 3.84
N SER A 39 8.07 2.13 4.97
CA SER A 39 9.17 1.16 5.08
C SER A 39 8.79 -0.27 4.77
N LEU A 40 7.54 -0.55 4.37
CA LEU A 40 7.14 -1.90 3.97
C LEU A 40 7.96 -2.33 2.75
N GLU A 41 8.47 -3.54 2.82
CA GLU A 41 9.29 -4.12 1.76
C GLU A 41 8.40 -4.55 0.59
N VAL A 42 8.75 -4.09 -0.60
CA VAL A 42 8.19 -4.54 -1.87
C VAL A 42 9.27 -5.23 -2.69
N TYR A 43 8.87 -6.22 -3.47
CA TYR A 43 9.82 -6.98 -4.28
C TYR A 43 9.74 -6.53 -5.73
N VAL A 44 10.90 -6.28 -6.34
CA VAL A 44 11.01 -5.91 -7.75
C VAL A 44 12.02 -6.86 -8.40
N GLY A 45 11.51 -7.93 -9.00
CA GLY A 45 12.36 -8.98 -9.55
C GLY A 45 13.14 -9.72 -8.47
N ASN A 46 14.45 -9.52 -8.40
CA ASN A 46 15.35 -10.11 -7.40
C ASN A 46 15.80 -9.11 -6.32
N GLU A 47 15.30 -7.89 -6.35
CA GLU A 47 15.64 -6.82 -5.42
C GLU A 47 14.47 -6.52 -4.48
N THR A 48 14.81 -6.10 -3.27
CA THR A 48 13.85 -5.66 -2.25
C THR A 48 14.02 -4.17 -2.04
N HIS A 49 12.91 -3.45 -2.09
CA HIS A 49 12.84 -2.00 -2.02
C HIS A 49 11.79 -1.57 -1.00
N SER A 50 11.81 -0.30 -0.62
CA SER A 50 10.75 0.24 0.23
C SER A 50 9.55 0.66 -0.62
N LEU A 51 8.35 0.50 -0.08
CA LEU A 51 7.12 0.98 -0.72
C LEU A 51 7.22 2.48 -1.07
N ALA A 52 7.85 3.27 -0.20
CA ALA A 52 8.08 4.70 -0.41
C ALA A 52 8.93 5.06 -1.65
N ASP A 53 9.73 4.13 -2.17
CA ASP A 53 10.56 4.35 -3.36
C ASP A 53 9.69 4.42 -4.62
N PHE A 54 8.56 3.72 -4.63
CA PHE A 54 7.66 3.61 -5.79
C PHE A 54 6.31 4.29 -5.59
N PHE A 55 5.84 4.43 -4.35
CA PHE A 55 4.56 5.02 -4.00
C PHE A 55 4.72 6.16 -3.00
N GLU A 56 4.09 7.29 -3.31
CA GLU A 56 3.77 8.30 -2.31
C GLU A 56 2.68 7.73 -1.40
N VAL A 57 2.90 7.75 -0.08
CA VAL A 57 1.89 7.35 0.90
C VAL A 57 1.47 8.58 1.70
N GLU A 58 0.19 8.91 1.61
CA GLU A 58 -0.43 10.04 2.30
C GLU A 58 -1.78 9.64 2.91
N GLY A 59 -2.26 10.39 3.89
CA GLY A 59 -3.54 10.13 4.55
C GLY A 59 -3.41 9.56 5.96
N GLU A 60 -4.42 8.81 6.38
CA GLU A 60 -4.54 8.30 7.75
C GLU A 60 -4.68 6.78 7.77
N LEU A 61 -4.18 6.18 8.85
CA LEU A 61 -4.30 4.74 9.10
C LEU A 61 -5.33 4.50 10.20
N ALA A 62 -6.28 3.62 9.93
CA ALA A 62 -7.24 3.15 10.92
C ALA A 62 -6.58 2.13 11.86
N GLU A 63 -7.14 1.96 13.06
CA GLU A 63 -6.72 0.88 13.96
C GLU A 63 -7.20 -0.49 13.48
N GLN A 64 -8.30 -0.52 12.72
CA GLN A 64 -8.92 -1.74 12.21
C GLN A 64 -8.94 -1.78 10.69
N ALA A 65 -8.67 -2.95 10.12
CA ALA A 65 -8.69 -3.16 8.68
C ALA A 65 -10.06 -2.89 8.04
N ALA A 66 -11.16 -3.07 8.80
CA ALA A 66 -12.52 -2.80 8.35
C ALA A 66 -12.87 -1.32 8.20
N GLU A 67 -12.04 -0.42 8.75
CA GLU A 67 -12.23 1.02 8.67
C GLU A 67 -11.13 1.68 7.82
N GLN A 68 -10.30 0.87 7.15
CA GLN A 68 -9.19 1.34 6.33
C GLN A 68 -9.55 1.31 4.85
N MET A 69 -9.70 2.48 4.26
CA MET A 69 -9.86 2.64 2.82
C MET A 69 -8.50 2.93 2.18
N ILE A 70 -8.09 2.12 1.21
CA ILE A 70 -6.87 2.35 0.43
C ILE A 70 -7.27 2.84 -0.96
N VAL A 71 -6.85 4.06 -1.29
CA VAL A 71 -7.08 4.70 -2.59
C VAL A 71 -5.76 4.70 -3.34
N VAL A 72 -5.74 3.99 -4.47
CA VAL A 72 -4.58 3.98 -5.37
C VAL A 72 -4.84 4.99 -6.49
N ASP A 73 -4.28 6.19 -6.36
CA ASP A 73 -4.50 7.29 -7.31
C ASP A 73 -3.41 7.30 -8.38
N GLY A 74 -3.58 6.46 -9.40
CA GLY A 74 -2.69 6.45 -10.56
C GLY A 74 -2.65 5.13 -11.31
N THR A 75 -1.69 5.05 -12.23
CA THR A 75 -1.55 3.86 -13.10
C THR A 75 -0.62 2.84 -12.46
N CYS A 76 -1.15 1.64 -12.20
CA CYS A 76 -0.44 0.55 -11.52
C CYS A 76 -0.25 -0.68 -12.41
N GLN A 77 0.01 -0.49 -13.71
CA GLN A 77 0.04 -1.60 -14.69
C GLN A 77 1.09 -2.67 -14.40
N THR A 78 2.20 -2.30 -13.76
CA THR A 78 3.28 -3.22 -13.41
C THR A 78 3.21 -3.68 -11.95
N VAL A 79 2.18 -3.30 -11.19
CA VAL A 79 2.05 -3.64 -9.78
C VAL A 79 1.21 -4.90 -9.63
N LYS A 80 1.72 -5.86 -8.86
CA LYS A 80 1.09 -7.15 -8.60
C LYS A 80 0.75 -7.29 -7.12
N TYR A 81 -0.21 -8.17 -6.84
CA TYR A 81 -0.59 -8.59 -5.49
C TYR A 81 -1.18 -7.49 -4.59
N ILE A 82 -1.67 -6.37 -5.15
CA ILE A 82 -2.45 -5.39 -4.39
C ILE A 82 -3.67 -6.09 -3.77
N GLY A 83 -3.89 -5.92 -2.47
CA GLY A 83 -4.97 -6.56 -1.73
C GLY A 83 -4.81 -8.08 -1.54
N ALA A 84 -3.61 -8.63 -1.74
CA ALA A 84 -3.38 -10.06 -1.54
C ALA A 84 -3.69 -10.45 -0.09
N LYS A 85 -4.59 -11.44 0.06
CA LYS A 85 -5.06 -11.96 1.37
C LYS A 85 -5.82 -10.93 2.23
N MET A 86 -6.37 -9.87 1.63
CA MET A 86 -7.25 -8.97 2.38
C MET A 86 -8.44 -9.72 2.99
N THR A 87 -8.73 -9.44 4.26
CA THR A 87 -9.89 -10.01 4.96
C THR A 87 -10.96 -8.97 5.26
N ALA A 88 -10.58 -7.69 5.24
CA ALA A 88 -11.46 -6.55 5.43
C ALA A 88 -11.02 -5.36 4.57
N GLY A 89 -11.88 -4.35 4.46
CA GLY A 89 -11.72 -3.13 3.67
C GLY A 89 -13.06 -2.50 3.34
#